data_AF-A0A3M7M427-F1
#
_entry.id   AF-A0A3M7M427-F1
#
_cell.length_a   1.000
_cell.length_b   1.000
_cell.length_c   1.000
_cell.angle_alpha   90.00
_cell.angle_beta   90.00
_cell.angle_gamma   90.00
#
_symmetry.space_group_name_H-M   'P 1'
#
loop_
_entity.id
_entity.type
_entity.pdbx_description
1 polymer ?
#
loop_
_entity_poly.entity_id
_entity_poly.type
_entity_poly.pdbx_seq_one_letter_code
_entity_poly.pdbx_strand_id
1 'polypeptide(L)'
;MQLTTALLSLLLTSSATVTATTFNNFRDLTCQVWNGSYVTVTKTDLEQVVKNGYASASPLIPNASSLFFTDAEKKKCPSNSEDTYKWVNVPQWYAGYPKGPGEGAAVAVVYYKETDTYNLCRNMGNVQPNGYAGLCKEYL
;
A
#
# COMPACT_ATOMS: atom_id res chain seq x y z
N MET A 1 31.83 -56.73 -15.39
CA MET A 1 30.46 -56.17 -15.47
C MET A 1 30.26 -55.29 -14.23
N GLN A 2 29.84 -54.04 -14.48
CA GLN A 2 29.86 -52.90 -13.55
C GLN A 2 28.96 -53.06 -12.31
N LEU A 3 29.50 -52.63 -11.15
CA LEU A 3 28.71 -52.19 -10.01
C LEU A 3 28.17 -50.78 -10.29
N THR A 4 26.86 -50.60 -10.28
CA THR A 4 26.22 -49.28 -10.32
C THR A 4 25.82 -48.85 -8.91
N THR A 5 26.64 -47.96 -8.33
CA THR A 5 26.34 -47.24 -7.10
C THR A 5 25.27 -46.19 -7.38
N ALA A 6 24.08 -46.32 -6.79
CA ALA A 6 23.04 -45.30 -6.86
C ALA A 6 23.37 -44.17 -5.87
N LEU A 7 23.70 -42.99 -6.39
CA LEU A 7 23.85 -41.75 -5.62
C LEU A 7 22.47 -41.25 -5.21
N LEU A 8 22.20 -41.25 -3.90
CA LEU A 8 21.05 -40.59 -3.30
C LEU A 8 21.30 -39.08 -3.30
N SER A 9 20.75 -38.36 -4.27
CA SER A 9 20.75 -36.89 -4.28
C SER A 9 19.73 -36.39 -3.26
N LEU A 10 20.20 -36.00 -2.07
CA LEU A 10 19.40 -35.35 -1.05
C LEU A 10 19.09 -33.91 -1.51
N LEU A 11 17.90 -33.70 -2.09
CA LEU A 11 17.36 -32.38 -2.37
C LEU A 11 16.98 -31.70 -1.06
N LEU A 12 17.84 -30.81 -0.54
CA LEU A 12 17.45 -29.85 0.50
C LEU A 12 16.50 -28.82 -0.11
N THR A 13 15.20 -29.07 -0.04
CA THR A 13 14.19 -28.04 -0.30
C THR A 13 14.14 -27.11 0.91
N SER A 14 14.87 -25.99 0.83
CA SER A 14 14.71 -24.88 1.77
C SER A 14 13.27 -24.38 1.68
N SER A 15 12.43 -24.75 2.64
CA SER A 15 11.10 -24.15 2.80
C SER A 15 11.31 -22.70 3.19
N ALA A 16 11.30 -21.79 2.20
CA ALA A 16 11.17 -20.38 2.47
C ALA A 16 9.85 -20.21 3.23
N THR A 17 9.92 -19.86 4.51
CA THR A 17 8.77 -19.40 5.26
C THR A 17 8.33 -18.11 4.59
N VAL A 18 7.33 -18.19 3.72
CA VAL A 18 6.63 -17.01 3.21
C VAL A 18 5.88 -16.46 4.42
N THR A 19 6.49 -15.47 5.08
CA THR A 19 5.82 -14.68 6.10
C THR A 19 4.58 -14.07 5.45
N ALA A 20 3.42 -14.19 6.10
CA ALA A 20 2.22 -13.58 5.57
C ALA A 20 2.39 -12.05 5.56
N THR A 21 2.09 -11.42 4.42
CA THR A 21 2.10 -9.96 4.31
C THR A 21 1.22 -9.35 5.39
N THR A 22 1.77 -8.44 6.17
CA THR A 22 1.07 -7.77 7.26
C THR A 22 0.65 -6.37 6.84
N PHE A 23 -0.58 -5.98 7.18
CA PHE A 23 -1.14 -4.66 6.88
C PHE A 23 -1.57 -3.97 8.18
N ASN A 24 -0.89 -2.89 8.55
CA ASN A 24 -1.21 -2.11 9.74
C ASN A 24 -1.91 -0.81 9.40
N ASN A 25 -2.87 -0.45 10.24
CA ASN A 25 -3.63 0.80 10.19
C ASN A 25 -4.53 0.99 8.95
N PHE A 26 -4.68 -0.05 8.13
CA PHE A 26 -5.68 -0.11 7.06
C PHE A 26 -7.08 -0.19 7.67
N ARG A 27 -7.99 0.60 7.12
CA ARG A 27 -9.40 0.74 7.55
C ARG A 27 -10.23 1.18 6.36
N ASP A 28 -11.55 1.04 6.48
CA ASP A 28 -12.46 1.54 5.47
C ASP A 28 -12.31 3.05 5.33
N LEU A 29 -12.23 3.53 4.08
CA LEU A 29 -12.15 4.94 3.77
C LEU A 29 -13.40 5.36 3.02
N THR A 30 -13.91 6.55 3.32
CA THR A 30 -14.93 7.19 2.50
C THR A 30 -14.26 8.21 1.61
N CYS A 31 -14.24 7.94 0.32
CA CYS A 31 -13.52 8.71 -0.67
C CYS A 31 -14.48 9.41 -1.63
N GLN A 32 -14.23 10.69 -1.87
CA GLN A 32 -14.97 11.45 -2.86
C GLN A 32 -14.55 11.03 -4.27
N VAL A 33 -15.50 10.66 -5.12
CA VAL A 33 -15.25 10.36 -6.54
C VAL A 33 -15.46 11.60 -7.41
N TRP A 34 -15.07 11.52 -8.69
CA TRP A 34 -15.09 12.64 -9.64
C TRP A 34 -16.43 13.42 -9.72
N ASN A 35 -17.57 12.73 -9.60
CA ASN A 35 -18.89 13.38 -9.65
C ASN A 35 -19.31 14.04 -8.31
N GLY A 36 -18.40 14.12 -7.33
CA GLY A 36 -18.63 14.71 -6.02
C GLY A 36 -19.30 13.80 -5.00
N SER A 37 -19.84 12.64 -5.40
CA SER A 37 -20.39 11.64 -4.48
C SER A 37 -19.28 10.93 -3.69
N TYR A 38 -19.66 10.21 -2.64
CA TYR A 38 -18.73 9.46 -1.80
C TYR A 38 -18.98 7.96 -1.95
N VAL A 39 -17.88 7.21 -2.01
CA VAL A 39 -17.88 5.75 -2.04
C VAL A 39 -17.04 5.20 -0.91
N THR A 40 -17.43 4.03 -0.40
CA THR A 40 -16.62 3.29 0.55
C THR A 40 -15.55 2.50 -0.19
N VAL A 41 -14.30 2.70 0.20
CA VAL A 41 -13.16 1.84 -0.14
C VAL A 41 -12.94 0.92 1.04
N THR A 42 -13.19 -0.37 0.86
CA THR A 42 -13.03 -1.32 1.95
C THR A 42 -11.55 -1.45 2.31
N LYS A 43 -11.29 -1.80 3.57
CA LYS A 43 -9.96 -2.14 4.07
C LYS A 43 -9.29 -3.17 3.16
N THR A 44 -10.00 -4.24 2.81
CA THR A 44 -9.47 -5.34 1.99
C THR A 44 -9.08 -4.89 0.59
N ASP A 45 -9.92 -4.07 -0.05
CA ASP A 45 -9.59 -3.52 -1.37
C ASP A 45 -8.36 -2.62 -1.30
N LEU A 46 -8.26 -1.80 -0.24
CA LEU A 46 -7.13 -0.90 -0.03
C LEU A 46 -5.81 -1.66 0.21
N GLU A 47 -5.86 -2.75 0.99
CA GLU A 47 -4.71 -3.65 1.19
C GLU A 47 -4.24 -4.25 -0.14
N GLN A 48 -5.18 -4.71 -0.97
CA GLN A 48 -4.86 -5.27 -2.30
C GLN A 48 -4.25 -4.22 -3.24
N VAL A 49 -4.78 -2.99 -3.26
CA VAL A 49 -4.22 -1.90 -4.06
C VAL A 49 -2.81 -1.54 -3.61
N VAL A 50 -2.57 -1.47 -2.30
CA VAL A 50 -1.21 -1.21 -1.80
C VAL A 50 -0.27 -2.34 -2.17
N LYS A 51 -0.66 -3.60 -1.91
CA LYS A 51 0.18 -4.77 -2.22
C LYS A 51 0.58 -4.81 -3.70
N ASN A 52 -0.39 -4.61 -4.59
CA ASN A 52 -0.19 -4.70 -6.03
C ASN A 52 0.50 -3.45 -6.61
N GLY A 53 0.24 -2.28 -6.04
CA GLY A 53 0.70 -1.00 -6.57
C GLY A 53 2.03 -0.51 -6.02
N TYR A 54 2.45 -0.94 -4.83
CA TYR A 54 3.61 -0.34 -4.15
C TYR A 54 4.93 -0.44 -4.95
N ALA A 55 5.16 -1.56 -5.61
CA ALA A 55 6.37 -1.77 -6.42
C ALA A 55 6.46 -0.74 -7.57
N SER A 56 5.33 -0.46 -8.23
CA SER A 56 5.21 0.45 -9.37
C SER A 56 4.80 1.89 -9.01
N ALA A 57 4.47 2.16 -7.75
CA ALA A 57 4.04 3.47 -7.28
C ALA A 57 5.14 4.53 -7.46
N SER A 58 4.70 5.79 -7.45
CA SER A 58 5.48 7.04 -7.47
C SER A 58 6.80 6.94 -6.69
N PRO A 59 7.82 7.75 -7.05
CA PRO A 59 9.19 7.56 -6.58
C PRO A 59 9.26 7.50 -5.05
N LEU A 60 10.17 6.66 -4.57
CA LEU A 60 10.50 6.54 -3.16
C LEU A 60 10.85 7.92 -2.59
N ILE A 61 10.12 8.36 -1.58
CA ILE A 61 10.30 9.68 -0.96
C ILE A 61 11.11 9.51 0.33
N PRO A 62 12.24 10.22 0.49
CA PRO A 62 13.05 10.16 1.70
C PRO A 62 12.44 10.96 2.85
N ASN A 63 13.01 10.79 4.04
CA ASN A 63 12.65 11.50 5.27
C ASN A 63 11.22 11.22 5.75
N ALA A 64 10.78 9.97 5.71
CA ALA A 64 9.48 9.57 6.27
C ALA A 64 9.35 9.96 7.75
N SER A 65 10.45 9.88 8.52
CA SER A 65 10.54 10.28 9.92
C SER A 65 10.18 11.76 10.20
N SER A 66 10.38 12.65 9.22
CA SER A 66 10.16 14.10 9.38
C SER A 66 8.85 14.60 8.73
N LEU A 67 8.36 13.90 7.71
CA LEU A 67 7.18 14.31 6.92
C LEU A 67 5.83 13.91 7.52
N PHE A 68 5.84 13.04 8.52
CA PHE A 68 4.68 12.76 9.37
C PHE A 68 4.71 13.75 10.55
N PHE A 69 4.07 14.91 10.39
CA PHE A 69 4.28 16.07 11.26
C PHE A 69 3.68 15.94 12.67
N THR A 70 2.68 15.07 12.87
CA THR A 70 2.08 14.85 14.18
C THR A 70 2.67 13.62 14.88
N ASP A 71 2.80 13.67 16.21
CA ASP A 71 3.27 12.52 16.99
C ASP A 71 2.37 11.29 16.84
N ALA A 72 1.06 11.52 16.61
CA ALA A 72 0.10 10.46 16.30
C ALA A 72 0.43 9.77 14.97
N GLU A 73 0.74 10.54 13.91
CA GLU A 73 1.16 9.97 12.62
C GLU A 73 2.51 9.26 12.72
N LYS A 74 3.48 9.81 13.46
CA LYS A 74 4.78 9.15 13.69
C LYS A 74 4.64 7.84 14.47
N LYS A 75 3.75 7.79 15.46
CA LYS A 75 3.45 6.57 16.23
C LYS A 75 2.76 5.52 15.36
N LYS A 76 1.86 5.95 14.49
CA LYS A 76 1.16 5.09 13.53
C LYS A 76 2.10 4.56 12.44
N CYS A 77 3.07 5.37 12.03
CA CYS A 77 4.03 5.08 10.99
C CYS A 77 5.46 5.46 11.40
N PRO A 78 6.13 4.62 12.20
CA PRO A 78 7.56 4.76 12.44
C PRO A 78 8.31 4.61 11.11
N SER A 79 9.51 5.18 11.00
CA SER A 79 10.24 5.05 9.74
C SER A 79 10.82 3.64 9.54
N ASN A 80 11.01 3.24 8.28
CA ASN A 80 11.75 2.02 7.95
C ASN A 80 13.27 2.25 7.98
N SER A 81 14.05 1.20 7.75
CA SER A 81 15.52 1.24 7.74
C SER A 81 16.11 2.20 6.70
N GLU A 82 15.36 2.51 5.63
CA GLU A 82 15.75 3.41 4.54
C GLU A 82 15.23 4.85 4.75
N ASP A 83 14.52 5.11 5.84
CA ASP A 83 13.78 6.35 6.14
C ASP A 83 12.87 6.85 5.00
N THR A 84 12.09 5.94 4.40
CA THR A 84 11.35 6.22 3.16
C THR A 84 9.88 5.82 3.18
N TYR A 85 9.10 6.42 2.29
CA TYR A 85 7.72 6.05 2.01
C TYR A 85 7.38 6.22 0.52
N LYS A 86 6.22 5.71 0.09
CA LYS A 86 5.66 5.98 -1.25
C LYS A 86 4.22 6.47 -1.16
N TRP A 87 3.82 7.27 -2.14
CA TRP A 87 2.41 7.50 -2.45
C TRP A 87 1.93 6.41 -3.40
N VAL A 88 1.04 5.54 -2.91
CA VAL A 88 0.35 4.56 -3.75
C VAL A 88 -0.94 5.16 -4.24
N ASN A 89 -1.10 5.19 -5.56
CA ASN A 89 -2.28 5.76 -6.18
C ASN A 89 -3.44 4.78 -6.05
N VAL A 90 -4.55 5.33 -5.61
CA VAL A 90 -5.77 4.62 -5.33
C VAL A 90 -6.70 4.87 -6.52
N PRO A 91 -7.11 3.82 -7.26
CA PRO A 91 -7.92 3.98 -8.46
C PRO A 91 -9.29 4.60 -8.10
N GLN A 92 -9.96 5.20 -9.08
CA GLN A 92 -11.36 5.61 -8.92
C GLN A 92 -12.20 4.34 -8.69
N TRP A 93 -12.60 4.09 -7.44
CA TRP A 93 -13.33 2.89 -7.06
C TRP A 93 -14.81 2.99 -7.45
N TYR A 94 -15.18 2.51 -8.63
CA TYR A 94 -16.41 1.74 -8.83
C TYR A 94 -16.55 1.20 -10.26
N ALA A 95 -17.13 0.01 -10.40
CA ALA A 95 -17.64 -0.49 -11.68
C ALA A 95 -18.94 0.26 -12.05
N GLY A 96 -18.90 1.15 -13.05
CA GLY A 96 -20.09 1.86 -13.56
C GLY A 96 -20.10 3.37 -13.34
N TYR A 97 -19.06 3.95 -12.73
CA TYR A 97 -18.88 5.41 -12.68
C TYR A 97 -17.89 5.84 -13.78
N PRO A 98 -18.10 7.02 -14.41
CA PRO A 98 -17.21 7.49 -15.46
C PRO A 98 -15.79 7.66 -14.92
N LYS A 99 -14.84 6.98 -15.55
CA LYS A 99 -13.41 7.16 -15.30
C LYS A 99 -13.06 8.62 -15.66
N GLY A 100 -12.86 9.46 -14.65
CA GLY A 100 -12.34 10.81 -14.85
C GLY A 100 -10.87 10.76 -15.30
N PRO A 101 -10.32 11.84 -15.87
CA PRO A 101 -8.93 11.91 -16.34
C PRO A 101 -7.88 11.95 -15.20
N GLY A 102 -8.19 11.48 -13.99
CA GLY A 102 -7.33 11.64 -12.80
C GLY A 102 -7.41 10.51 -11.78
N GLU A 103 -6.40 10.45 -10.91
CA GLU A 103 -6.27 9.46 -9.84
C GLU A 103 -7.26 9.71 -8.70
N GLY A 104 -7.88 8.65 -8.19
CA GLY A 104 -9.01 8.70 -7.25
C GLY A 104 -8.64 9.07 -5.82
N ALA A 105 -7.40 8.83 -5.43
CA ALA A 105 -6.79 9.19 -4.16
C ALA A 105 -5.32 8.76 -4.18
N ALA A 106 -4.56 9.12 -3.15
CA ALA A 106 -3.24 8.54 -2.91
C ALA A 106 -3.06 8.25 -1.42
N VAL A 107 -2.39 7.15 -1.09
CA VAL A 107 -2.06 6.80 0.31
C VAL A 107 -0.56 6.75 0.51
N ALA A 108 -0.07 7.38 1.57
CA ALA A 108 1.33 7.29 1.97
C ALA A 108 1.53 5.99 2.73
N VAL A 109 2.45 5.17 2.23
CA VAL A 109 2.74 3.84 2.77
C VAL A 109 4.22 3.71 3.05
N VAL A 110 4.55 3.19 4.23
CA VAL A 110 5.90 2.73 4.58
C VAL A 110 5.91 1.21 4.47
N TYR A 111 6.88 0.66 3.75
CA TYR A 111 7.11 -0.78 3.62
C TYR A 111 8.35 -1.21 4.40
N TYR A 112 8.20 -2.24 5.25
CA TYR A 112 9.27 -2.86 6.04
C TYR A 112 9.57 -4.22 5.40
N LYS A 113 10.66 -4.27 4.64
CA LYS A 113 11.07 -5.44 3.85
C LYS A 113 11.37 -6.65 4.72
N GLU A 114 11.90 -6.39 5.92
CA GLU A 114 12.34 -7.39 6.88
C GLU A 114 11.19 -8.22 7.45
N THR A 115 9.98 -7.65 7.50
CA THR A 115 8.78 -8.27 8.08
C THR A 115 7.63 -8.40 7.08
N ASP A 116 7.85 -8.12 5.80
CA ASP A 116 6.80 -8.01 4.77
C ASP A 116 5.57 -7.24 5.25
N THR A 117 5.79 -6.03 5.77
CA THR A 117 4.76 -5.23 6.44
C THR A 117 4.53 -3.91 5.72
N TYR A 118 3.27 -3.58 5.48
CA TYR A 118 2.85 -2.28 4.98
C TYR A 118 2.13 -1.51 6.09
N ASN A 119 2.59 -0.29 6.39
CA ASN A 119 1.90 0.62 7.27
C ASN A 119 1.28 1.75 6.44
N LEU A 120 -0.04 1.92 6.55
CA LEU A 120 -0.73 3.06 5.95
C LEU A 120 -0.66 4.27 6.90
N CYS A 121 -0.07 5.36 6.40
CA CYS A 121 0.32 6.50 7.21
C CYS A 121 -0.61 7.69 7.03
N ARG A 122 -0.84 8.08 5.77
CA ARG A 122 -1.68 9.22 5.41
C ARG A 122 -2.52 8.88 4.20
N ASN A 123 -3.66 9.55 4.11
CA ASN A 123 -4.57 9.46 2.97
C ASN A 123 -4.72 10.85 2.37
N MET A 124 -4.62 10.95 1.04
CA MET A 124 -5.01 12.10 0.23
C MET A 124 -6.18 11.67 -0.63
N GLY A 125 -7.25 12.47 -0.72
CA GLY A 125 -8.36 12.14 -1.61
C GLY A 125 -8.10 12.57 -3.06
N ASN A 126 -9.12 12.36 -3.88
CA ASN A 126 -9.17 12.49 -5.34
C ASN A 126 -8.79 13.86 -5.88
N VAL A 127 -8.01 13.97 -6.95
CA VAL A 127 -7.82 15.28 -7.60
C VAL A 127 -9.10 15.67 -8.36
N GLN A 128 -9.80 16.67 -7.84
CA GLN A 128 -11.01 17.28 -8.40
C GLN A 128 -10.74 17.95 -9.75
N PRO A 129 -11.78 18.22 -10.57
CA PRO A 129 -11.66 18.88 -11.87
C PRO A 129 -10.93 20.23 -11.86
N ASN A 130 -10.94 20.91 -10.71
CA ASN A 130 -10.25 22.19 -10.48
C ASN A 130 -8.80 22.03 -9.98
N GLY A 131 -8.26 20.81 -9.98
CA GLY A 131 -6.92 20.48 -9.49
C GLY A 131 -6.82 20.33 -7.97
N TYR A 132 -7.92 20.43 -7.22
CA TYR A 132 -7.92 20.30 -5.76
C TYR A 132 -7.94 18.83 -5.33
N ALA A 133 -7.07 18.39 -4.42
CA ALA A 133 -7.22 17.07 -3.80
C ALA A 133 -8.47 17.07 -2.90
N GLY A 134 -9.56 16.46 -3.35
CA GLY A 134 -10.70 16.02 -2.57
C GLY A 134 -10.29 15.19 -1.35
N LEU A 135 -11.25 14.79 -0.54
CA LEU A 135 -10.98 14.20 0.77
C LEU A 135 -11.36 12.72 0.80
N CYS A 136 -10.38 11.84 1.06
CA CYS A 136 -10.67 10.55 1.68
C CYS A 136 -10.63 10.77 3.19
N LYS A 137 -11.73 10.48 3.86
CA LYS A 137 -11.82 10.54 5.33
C LYS A 137 -11.87 9.13 5.88
N GLU A 138 -11.35 8.99 7.10
CA GLU A 138 -11.58 7.77 7.87
C GLU A 138 -13.08 7.64 8.09
N TYR A 139 -13.65 6.46 7.84
CA TYR A 139 -15.00 6.17 8.28
C TYR A 139 -14.95 5.95 9.79
N LEU A 140 -15.63 6.82 10.56
CA LEU A 140 -15.76 6.71 12.02
C LEU A 140 -16.92 5.78 12.38
#